data_AF-A0A368N121-F1
#
_entry.id   AF-A0A368N121-F1
#
_cell.length_a   1.000
_cell.length_b   1.000
_cell.length_c   1.000
_cell.angle_alpha   90.00
_cell.angle_beta   90.00
_cell.angle_gamma   90.00
#
_symmetry.space_group_name_H-M   'P 1'
#
loop_
_entity.id
_entity.type
_entity.pdbx_description
1 polymer ?
#
loop_
_entity_poly.entity_id
_entity_poly.type
_entity_poly.pdbx_seq_one_letter_code
_entity_poly.pdbx_strand_id
1 'polypeptide(L)'
;MGLHVVERSTEQPSNGTTERIVASSDGLAGEPLAATEIDWGQTATGEEVAFQFDNTTETLVSWVYLDAGNMSVAIASPTPDGDHVLIGGYHPSTRVAAADATNDTSTVVLGGVSGYVMFEENSPNEFRPYKGESTVTEVESRIEDRPNQFVPISGAPLDDTEVRGYHSVPSDGVNWVVAEEVPRSTALAVTNQVQTDLVGLIGLTVVGFVLISSMIHLGPITSIRRLSRQAEAVAEGDLTAEIPDGNRIGEVGQLRASLHRAKAYIETITQQAEKIARREFDDAALDEEIPGPVGEAMADMRDDLEQCIEERKQREQRLEVFNRLLRHNLRNRLDVIRSHTEQLADQTDGDDAEAVLAATDRLASIGTRARRTDRLMARNPDPTVVDLTSMVPSLLSQTTSDDITVDTEFPAATTLRTDAEILRTTLTSPLENAVEYAESSLTSSHG
;
A
#
# COMPACT_ATOMS: atom_id res chain seq x y z
N MET A 1 -54.92 -49.54 -38.63
CA MET A 1 -54.47 -50.68 -37.80
C MET A 1 -55.08 -51.91 -38.46
N GLY A 2 -54.28 -52.62 -39.26
CA GLY A 2 -54.74 -53.83 -39.94
C GLY A 2 -54.90 -54.98 -38.95
N LEU A 3 -55.98 -55.73 -39.05
CA LEU A 3 -56.24 -56.94 -38.27
C LEU A 3 -56.56 -58.06 -39.23
N HIS A 4 -55.78 -59.14 -39.16
CA HIS A 4 -55.93 -60.30 -40.03
C HIS A 4 -56.04 -61.58 -39.19
N VAL A 5 -56.87 -62.50 -39.65
CA VAL A 5 -56.95 -63.86 -39.12
C VAL A 5 -56.54 -64.80 -40.24
N VAL A 6 -55.57 -65.66 -39.96
CA VAL A 6 -54.88 -66.47 -40.96
C VAL A 6 -54.89 -67.93 -40.55
N GLU A 7 -55.01 -68.86 -41.51
CA GLU A 7 -54.91 -70.30 -41.24
C GLU A 7 -53.49 -70.66 -40.74
N ARG A 8 -53.41 -71.42 -39.65
CA ARG A 8 -52.12 -71.87 -39.10
C ARG A 8 -51.66 -73.15 -39.80
N SER A 9 -50.51 -73.10 -40.47
CA SER A 9 -49.83 -74.32 -40.94
C SER A 9 -49.26 -75.09 -39.74
N THR A 10 -49.61 -76.37 -39.62
CA THR A 10 -49.12 -77.26 -38.54
C THR A 10 -48.14 -78.32 -39.03
N GLU A 11 -47.94 -78.45 -40.34
CA GLU A 11 -47.19 -79.57 -40.94
C GLU A 11 -45.76 -79.21 -41.37
N GLN A 12 -45.52 -77.97 -41.82
CA GLN A 12 -44.19 -77.48 -42.20
C GLN A 12 -44.02 -76.00 -41.83
N PRO A 13 -42.82 -75.58 -41.36
CA PRO A 13 -42.50 -74.17 -41.18
C PRO A 13 -42.62 -73.44 -42.52
N SER A 14 -43.33 -72.32 -42.50
CA SER A 14 -43.48 -71.39 -43.61
C SER A 14 -42.80 -70.07 -43.24
N ASN A 15 -42.55 -69.19 -44.21
CA ASN A 15 -42.06 -67.83 -43.96
C ASN A 15 -43.20 -66.81 -43.83
N GLY A 16 -44.45 -67.27 -43.66
CA GLY A 16 -45.59 -66.39 -43.41
C GLY A 16 -46.07 -65.67 -44.67
N THR A 17 -45.92 -66.28 -45.84
CA THR A 17 -46.32 -65.68 -47.12
C THR A 17 -47.45 -66.42 -47.82
N THR A 18 -47.67 -67.70 -47.50
CA THR A 18 -48.55 -68.58 -48.28
C THR A 18 -49.88 -68.87 -47.59
N GLU A 19 -49.96 -68.58 -46.29
CA GLU A 19 -51.11 -68.84 -45.46
C GLU A 19 -52.30 -68.01 -45.90
N ARG A 20 -53.49 -68.60 -45.91
CA ARG A 20 -54.70 -67.92 -46.37
C ARG A 20 -55.27 -67.01 -45.29
N ILE A 21 -55.54 -65.77 -45.66
CA ILE A 21 -56.26 -64.81 -44.83
C ILE A 21 -57.75 -65.18 -44.82
N VAL A 22 -58.27 -65.59 -43.67
CA VAL A 22 -59.68 -65.96 -43.46
C VAL A 22 -60.55 -64.74 -43.19
N ALA A 23 -60.01 -63.75 -42.46
CA ALA A 23 -60.67 -62.49 -42.19
C ALA A 23 -59.66 -61.35 -42.18
N SER A 24 -60.06 -60.16 -42.63
CA SER A 24 -59.20 -58.98 -42.68
C SER A 24 -60.03 -57.70 -42.48
N SER A 25 -59.51 -56.75 -41.71
CA SER A 25 -60.07 -55.39 -41.64
C SER A 25 -59.84 -54.58 -42.91
N ASP A 26 -58.87 -54.97 -43.73
CA ASP A 26 -58.36 -54.18 -44.85
C ASP A 26 -58.81 -54.76 -46.21
N GLY A 27 -59.76 -55.68 -46.19
CA GLY A 27 -60.36 -56.26 -47.40
C GLY A 27 -59.52 -57.34 -48.09
N LEU A 28 -58.45 -57.83 -47.47
CA LEU A 28 -57.56 -58.88 -48.00
C LEU A 28 -58.06 -60.32 -47.75
N ALA A 29 -59.35 -60.51 -47.43
CA ALA A 29 -59.87 -61.84 -47.13
C ALA A 29 -59.85 -62.74 -48.38
N GLY A 30 -59.28 -63.94 -48.25
CA GLY A 30 -59.11 -64.93 -49.32
C GLY A 30 -57.77 -64.88 -50.04
N GLU A 31 -57.00 -63.79 -49.87
CA GLU A 31 -55.64 -63.61 -50.39
C GLU A 31 -54.61 -64.36 -49.51
N PRO A 32 -53.42 -64.69 -50.07
CA PRO A 32 -52.31 -65.19 -49.28
C PRO A 32 -51.72 -64.10 -48.38
N LEU A 33 -51.08 -64.50 -47.28
CA LEU A 33 -50.47 -63.57 -46.32
C LEU A 33 -49.42 -62.65 -46.95
N ALA A 34 -48.78 -63.04 -48.06
CA ALA A 34 -47.88 -62.16 -48.82
C ALA A 34 -48.53 -60.83 -49.26
N ALA A 35 -49.86 -60.77 -49.39
CA ALA A 35 -50.57 -59.55 -49.77
C ALA A 35 -50.52 -58.44 -48.70
N THR A 36 -50.10 -58.75 -47.47
CA THR A 36 -49.93 -57.76 -46.39
C THR A 36 -48.52 -57.14 -46.37
N GLU A 37 -47.59 -57.66 -47.16
CA GLU A 37 -46.18 -57.24 -47.20
C GLU A 37 -45.46 -57.31 -45.83
N ILE A 38 -45.99 -58.09 -44.87
CA ILE A 38 -45.38 -58.26 -43.55
C ILE A 38 -44.06 -59.03 -43.67
N ASP A 39 -43.00 -58.48 -43.08
CA ASP A 39 -41.68 -59.10 -42.99
C ASP A 39 -41.40 -59.57 -41.56
N TRP A 40 -41.31 -60.89 -41.34
CA TRP A 40 -41.03 -61.48 -40.02
C TRP A 40 -39.57 -61.35 -39.58
N GLY A 41 -38.68 -60.88 -40.46
CA GLY A 41 -37.29 -60.60 -40.16
C GLY A 41 -36.38 -61.82 -40.13
N GLN A 42 -35.21 -61.66 -39.53
CA GLN A 42 -34.17 -62.69 -39.47
C GLN A 42 -33.70 -62.99 -38.03
N THR A 43 -33.28 -64.23 -37.81
CA THR A 43 -32.64 -64.70 -36.58
C THR A 43 -31.25 -64.11 -36.40
N ALA A 44 -30.63 -64.32 -35.24
CA ALA A 44 -29.25 -63.88 -34.98
C ALA A 44 -28.21 -64.50 -35.94
N THR A 45 -28.53 -65.61 -36.59
CA THR A 45 -27.70 -66.30 -37.59
C THR A 45 -27.98 -65.87 -39.02
N GLY A 46 -28.94 -64.95 -39.24
CA GLY A 46 -29.32 -64.44 -40.57
C GLY A 46 -30.30 -65.31 -41.34
N GLU A 47 -30.97 -66.26 -40.67
CA GLU A 47 -32.01 -67.09 -41.28
C GLU A 47 -33.37 -66.40 -41.16
N GLU A 48 -34.26 -66.54 -42.15
CA GLU A 48 -35.63 -66.00 -42.07
C GLU A 48 -36.36 -66.58 -40.84
N VAL A 49 -37.08 -65.71 -40.12
CA VAL A 49 -37.95 -66.15 -39.02
C VAL A 49 -39.08 -66.98 -39.59
N ALA A 50 -39.16 -68.24 -39.17
CA ALA A 50 -40.27 -69.11 -39.54
C ALA A 50 -41.56 -68.60 -38.92
N PHE A 51 -42.60 -68.45 -39.74
CA PHE A 51 -43.98 -68.27 -39.30
C PHE A 51 -44.52 -69.61 -38.78
N GLN A 52 -44.03 -69.99 -37.60
CA GLN A 52 -44.39 -71.19 -36.90
C GLN A 52 -44.58 -70.85 -35.43
N PHE A 53 -45.51 -71.55 -34.79
CA PHE A 53 -45.78 -71.40 -33.37
C PHE A 53 -45.79 -72.81 -32.76
N ASP A 54 -45.11 -72.99 -31.64
CA ASP A 54 -45.09 -74.24 -30.89
C ASP A 54 -46.28 -74.35 -29.93
N ASN A 55 -46.82 -73.20 -29.49
CA ASN A 55 -47.93 -73.14 -28.54
C ASN A 55 -48.77 -71.85 -28.71
N THR A 56 -49.93 -71.78 -28.05
CA THR A 56 -50.86 -70.63 -28.15
C THR A 56 -50.45 -69.40 -27.33
N THR A 57 -49.33 -69.46 -26.60
CA THR A 57 -48.79 -68.30 -25.86
C THR A 57 -47.63 -67.63 -26.57
N GLU A 58 -47.16 -68.23 -27.66
CA GLU A 58 -46.07 -67.68 -28.45
C GLU A 58 -46.53 -66.48 -29.27
N THR A 59 -45.63 -65.53 -29.45
CA THR A 59 -45.86 -64.31 -30.19
C THR A 59 -44.70 -64.06 -31.13
N LEU A 60 -45.01 -63.75 -32.39
CA LEU A 60 -44.04 -63.27 -33.36
C LEU A 60 -44.23 -61.78 -33.59
N VAL A 61 -43.12 -61.06 -33.70
CA VAL A 61 -43.10 -59.63 -33.98
C VAL A 61 -42.35 -59.43 -35.29
N SER A 62 -42.97 -58.72 -36.23
CA SER A 62 -42.37 -58.44 -37.53
C SER A 62 -41.26 -57.40 -37.44
N TRP A 63 -40.39 -57.35 -38.44
CA TRP A 63 -39.64 -56.15 -38.77
C TRP A 63 -40.57 -55.04 -39.25
N VAL A 64 -40.01 -53.83 -39.38
CA VAL A 64 -40.75 -52.67 -39.89
C VAL A 64 -41.05 -52.89 -41.36
N TYR A 65 -42.32 -52.85 -41.72
CA TYR A 65 -42.79 -52.94 -43.11
C TYR A 65 -43.64 -51.72 -43.45
N LEU A 66 -43.95 -51.56 -44.73
CA LEU A 66 -44.79 -50.46 -45.22
C LEU A 66 -46.23 -50.94 -45.40
N ASP A 67 -47.14 -50.44 -44.58
CA ASP A 67 -48.58 -50.62 -44.73
C ASP A 67 -49.18 -49.34 -45.33
N ALA A 68 -49.59 -49.40 -46.60
CA ALA A 68 -50.09 -48.24 -47.36
C ALA A 68 -49.17 -47.00 -47.29
N GLY A 69 -47.85 -47.23 -47.26
CA GLY A 69 -46.81 -46.19 -47.15
C GLY A 69 -46.51 -45.71 -45.72
N ASN A 70 -47.11 -46.32 -44.69
CA ASN A 70 -46.78 -46.05 -43.30
C ASN A 70 -45.92 -47.15 -42.69
N MET A 71 -44.90 -46.77 -41.93
CA MET A 71 -44.08 -47.73 -41.19
C MET A 71 -44.91 -48.41 -40.08
N SER A 72 -45.05 -49.72 -40.20
CA SER A 72 -45.86 -50.54 -39.30
C SER A 72 -45.09 -51.76 -38.80
N VAL A 73 -45.55 -52.31 -37.68
CA VAL A 73 -45.06 -53.56 -37.08
C VAL A 73 -46.26 -54.47 -36.86
N ALA A 74 -46.14 -55.74 -37.20
CA ALA A 74 -47.18 -56.73 -37.00
C ALA A 74 -46.82 -57.61 -35.81
N ILE A 75 -47.85 -57.98 -35.05
CA ILE A 75 -47.74 -58.93 -33.95
C ILE A 75 -48.67 -60.09 -34.29
N ALA A 76 -48.13 -61.29 -34.36
CA ALA A 76 -48.88 -62.52 -34.60
C ALA A 76 -48.89 -63.41 -33.37
N SER A 77 -50.06 -63.91 -33.02
CA SER A 77 -50.24 -64.87 -31.93
C SER A 77 -51.32 -65.89 -32.30
N PRO A 78 -51.13 -67.20 -32.02
CA PRO A 78 -52.17 -68.19 -32.30
C PRO A 78 -53.43 -67.94 -31.48
N THR A 79 -54.58 -68.19 -32.08
CA THR A 79 -55.86 -68.11 -31.38
C THR A 79 -56.06 -69.31 -30.44
N PRO A 80 -56.95 -69.22 -29.44
CA PRO A 80 -57.17 -70.29 -28.46
C PRO A 80 -57.66 -71.63 -29.04
N ASP A 81 -58.23 -71.61 -30.24
CA ASP A 81 -58.64 -72.82 -30.98
C ASP A 81 -57.43 -73.59 -31.56
N GLY A 82 -56.26 -72.93 -31.67
CA GLY A 82 -55.02 -73.50 -32.17
C GLY A 82 -54.90 -73.56 -33.70
N ASP A 83 -56.01 -73.39 -34.43
CA ASP A 83 -56.09 -73.54 -35.88
C ASP A 83 -55.83 -72.24 -36.65
N HIS A 84 -55.92 -71.09 -35.99
CA HIS A 84 -55.70 -69.78 -36.61
C HIS A 84 -54.62 -68.97 -35.89
N VAL A 85 -54.13 -67.95 -36.60
CA VAL A 85 -53.22 -66.93 -36.09
C VAL A 85 -53.89 -65.57 -36.23
N LEU A 86 -53.97 -64.83 -35.13
CA LEU A 86 -54.39 -63.44 -35.13
C LEU A 86 -53.16 -62.56 -35.37
N ILE A 87 -53.22 -61.73 -36.39
CA ILE A 87 -52.16 -60.78 -36.76
C ILE A 87 -52.72 -59.37 -36.61
N GLY A 88 -52.13 -58.59 -35.71
CA GLY A 88 -52.42 -57.17 -35.54
C GLY A 88 -51.26 -56.31 -36.03
N GLY A 89 -51.48 -55.51 -37.08
CA GLY A 89 -50.57 -54.45 -37.49
C GLY A 89 -50.67 -53.27 -36.55
N TYR A 90 -49.57 -52.58 -36.27
CA TYR A 90 -49.49 -51.49 -35.31
C TYR A 90 -48.63 -50.36 -35.88
N HIS A 91 -49.04 -49.11 -35.68
CA HIS A 91 -48.35 -47.92 -36.19
C HIS A 91 -47.59 -47.24 -35.04
N PRO A 92 -46.28 -47.48 -34.88
CA PRO A 92 -45.57 -47.11 -33.65
C PRO A 92 -45.36 -45.61 -33.49
N SER A 93 -45.34 -44.84 -34.58
CA SER A 93 -45.21 -43.39 -34.59
C SER A 93 -46.23 -42.68 -33.67
N THR A 94 -47.44 -43.23 -33.54
CA THR A 94 -48.48 -42.70 -32.65
C THR A 94 -48.15 -42.78 -31.16
N ARG A 95 -47.24 -43.67 -30.75
CA ARG A 95 -46.75 -43.73 -29.35
C ARG A 95 -45.45 -43.03 -29.13
N VAL A 96 -44.59 -42.97 -30.13
CA VAL A 96 -43.32 -42.26 -30.01
C VAL A 96 -43.59 -40.77 -29.75
N ALA A 97 -44.55 -40.17 -30.45
CA ALA A 97 -45.03 -38.81 -30.17
C ALA A 97 -45.64 -38.64 -28.76
N ALA A 98 -46.14 -39.72 -28.15
CA ALA A 98 -46.68 -39.69 -26.79
C ALA A 98 -45.63 -40.01 -25.72
N ALA A 99 -44.43 -40.44 -26.13
CA ALA A 99 -43.31 -40.78 -25.24
C ALA A 99 -42.47 -39.56 -24.88
N ASP A 100 -42.57 -38.48 -25.65
CA ASP A 100 -41.88 -37.22 -25.36
C ASP A 100 -42.40 -36.61 -24.06
N ALA A 101 -41.54 -36.61 -23.04
CA ALA A 101 -41.89 -36.17 -21.69
C ALA A 101 -42.07 -34.65 -21.59
N THR A 102 -41.43 -33.88 -22.49
CA THR A 102 -41.46 -32.42 -22.56
C THR A 102 -41.38 -31.92 -24.01
N ASN A 103 -41.73 -30.66 -24.27
CA ASN A 103 -41.66 -30.07 -25.62
C ASN A 103 -40.24 -30.01 -26.22
N ASP A 104 -39.20 -30.17 -25.40
CA ASP A 104 -37.80 -30.12 -25.82
C ASP A 104 -37.14 -31.51 -25.87
N THR A 105 -37.88 -32.59 -25.55
CA THR A 105 -37.38 -33.96 -25.67
C THR A 105 -37.86 -34.57 -26.97
N SER A 106 -36.99 -35.31 -27.66
CA SER A 106 -37.36 -36.08 -28.85
C SER A 106 -36.98 -37.54 -28.65
N THR A 107 -37.96 -38.43 -28.79
CA THR A 107 -37.79 -39.87 -28.72
C THR A 107 -37.60 -40.42 -30.13
N VAL A 108 -36.51 -41.15 -30.32
CA VAL A 108 -36.16 -41.79 -31.59
C VAL A 108 -35.92 -43.27 -31.33
N VAL A 109 -36.53 -44.14 -32.13
CA VAL A 109 -36.31 -45.57 -32.08
C VAL A 109 -35.45 -45.98 -33.26
N LEU A 110 -34.34 -46.64 -32.98
CA LEU A 110 -33.35 -47.11 -33.95
C LEU A 110 -33.42 -48.62 -34.10
N GLY A 111 -33.16 -49.12 -35.30
CA GLY A 111 -32.98 -50.54 -35.55
C GLY A 111 -31.64 -51.01 -34.98
N GLY A 112 -31.60 -52.03 -34.13
CA GLY A 112 -30.35 -52.51 -33.50
C GLY A 112 -29.41 -53.33 -34.38
N VAL A 113 -29.60 -53.29 -35.70
CA VAL A 113 -28.64 -53.80 -36.70
C VAL A 113 -28.14 -52.66 -37.56
N SER A 114 -29.07 -51.87 -38.11
CA SER A 114 -28.75 -50.83 -39.07
C SER A 114 -28.33 -49.52 -38.42
N GLY A 115 -28.81 -49.23 -37.21
CA GLY A 115 -28.71 -47.89 -36.60
C GLY A 115 -29.63 -46.85 -37.26
N TYR A 116 -30.48 -47.27 -38.20
CA TYR A 116 -31.41 -46.37 -38.89
C TYR A 116 -32.60 -46.04 -38.01
N VAL A 117 -33.16 -44.85 -38.21
CA VAL A 117 -34.40 -44.42 -37.59
C VAL A 117 -35.54 -45.30 -38.10
N MET A 118 -36.17 -46.00 -37.16
CA MET A 118 -37.36 -46.81 -37.37
C MET A 118 -38.61 -46.00 -37.06
N PHE A 119 -38.61 -45.27 -35.95
CA PHE A 119 -39.76 -44.48 -35.51
C PHE A 119 -39.32 -43.18 -34.83
N GLU A 120 -39.94 -42.07 -35.21
CA GLU A 120 -39.81 -40.76 -34.56
C GLU A 120 -41.07 -39.93 -34.83
N GLU A 121 -41.28 -38.86 -34.05
CA GLU A 121 -42.46 -38.00 -34.23
C GLU A 121 -42.40 -37.19 -35.53
N ASN A 122 -41.23 -36.62 -35.86
CA ASN A 122 -41.10 -35.60 -36.91
C ASN A 122 -41.06 -36.16 -38.35
N SER A 123 -40.53 -37.37 -38.53
CA SER A 123 -40.44 -38.08 -39.81
C SER A 123 -40.88 -39.55 -39.63
N PRO A 124 -42.16 -39.82 -39.32
CA PRO A 124 -42.61 -41.13 -38.83
C PRO A 124 -42.56 -42.27 -39.86
N ASN A 125 -42.35 -41.96 -41.13
CA ASN A 125 -42.37 -42.91 -42.25
C ASN A 125 -41.11 -42.82 -43.12
N GLU A 126 -40.02 -42.25 -42.59
CA GLU A 126 -38.77 -42.04 -43.35
C GLU A 126 -37.66 -42.95 -42.84
N PHE A 127 -37.13 -43.82 -43.71
CA PHE A 127 -36.00 -44.68 -43.37
C PHE A 127 -34.70 -43.93 -43.63
N ARG A 128 -34.09 -43.41 -42.56
CA ARG A 128 -32.90 -42.54 -42.65
C ARG A 128 -31.83 -42.91 -41.61
N PRO A 129 -30.54 -42.64 -41.90
CA PRO A 129 -29.47 -42.78 -40.90
C PRO A 129 -29.69 -41.79 -39.75
N TYR A 130 -29.30 -42.20 -38.55
CA TYR A 130 -29.48 -41.38 -37.35
C TYR A 130 -28.53 -40.18 -37.39
N LYS A 131 -29.07 -38.96 -37.25
CA LYS A 131 -28.33 -37.69 -37.42
C LYS A 131 -27.63 -37.48 -38.78
N GLY A 132 -27.91 -38.31 -39.78
CA GLY A 132 -27.48 -38.12 -41.17
C GLY A 132 -26.13 -38.78 -41.51
N GLU A 133 -25.87 -38.98 -42.80
CA GLU A 133 -24.74 -39.79 -43.30
C GLU A 133 -23.33 -39.26 -42.95
N SER A 134 -23.20 -37.99 -42.56
CA SER A 134 -21.91 -37.35 -42.29
C SER A 134 -21.49 -37.39 -40.81
N THR A 135 -22.31 -37.96 -39.92
CA THR A 135 -22.08 -37.94 -38.48
C THR A 135 -22.32 -39.33 -37.91
N VAL A 136 -21.25 -40.04 -37.56
CA VAL A 136 -21.35 -41.31 -36.82
C VAL A 136 -21.48 -40.98 -35.34
N THR A 137 -22.65 -41.22 -34.76
CA THR A 137 -22.90 -41.00 -33.34
C THR A 137 -22.33 -42.13 -32.48
N GLU A 138 -22.11 -41.88 -31.18
CA GLU A 138 -21.75 -42.97 -30.25
C GLU A 138 -22.84 -44.06 -30.23
N VAL A 139 -24.12 -43.68 -30.36
CA VAL A 139 -25.23 -44.65 -30.38
C VAL A 139 -25.11 -45.59 -31.57
N GLU A 140 -24.85 -45.07 -32.78
CA GLU A 140 -24.65 -45.88 -33.99
C GLU A 140 -23.41 -46.77 -33.88
N SER A 141 -22.27 -46.23 -33.44
CA SER A 141 -21.05 -47.04 -33.22
C SER A 141 -21.29 -48.17 -32.21
N ARG A 142 -22.06 -47.93 -31.15
CA ARG A 142 -22.39 -48.95 -30.14
C ARG A 142 -23.36 -50.02 -30.66
N ILE A 143 -24.19 -49.68 -31.64
CA ILE A 143 -25.06 -50.64 -32.34
C ILE A 143 -24.20 -51.50 -33.28
N GLU A 144 -23.31 -50.89 -34.05
CA GLU A 144 -22.46 -51.56 -35.05
C GLU A 144 -21.41 -52.47 -34.41
N ASP A 145 -20.73 -52.01 -33.35
CA ASP A 145 -19.66 -52.76 -32.68
C ASP A 145 -20.16 -53.89 -31.77
N ARG A 146 -21.49 -54.09 -31.71
CA ARG A 146 -22.14 -55.02 -30.79
C ARG A 146 -21.93 -56.48 -31.24
N PRO A 147 -21.62 -57.42 -30.33
CA PRO A 147 -21.37 -58.82 -30.72
C PRO A 147 -22.55 -59.51 -31.41
N ASN A 148 -23.79 -59.12 -31.07
CA ASN A 148 -25.02 -59.45 -31.79
C ASN A 148 -26.12 -58.46 -31.43
N GLN A 149 -27.16 -58.35 -32.26
CA GLN A 149 -28.28 -57.41 -32.14
C GLN A 149 -29.12 -57.51 -30.84
N PHE A 150 -28.86 -58.49 -29.97
CA PHE A 150 -29.61 -58.75 -28.74
C PHE A 150 -28.80 -58.54 -27.43
N VAL A 151 -27.49 -58.27 -27.47
CA VAL A 151 -26.65 -57.94 -26.27
C VAL A 151 -26.95 -56.56 -25.64
N PRO A 152 -27.58 -56.39 -24.47
CA PRO A 152 -28.07 -55.08 -24.05
C PRO A 152 -27.05 -53.92 -24.10
N ILE A 153 -27.44 -52.76 -24.62
CA ILE A 153 -26.64 -51.53 -24.65
C ILE A 153 -27.37 -50.37 -23.98
N SER A 154 -26.61 -49.49 -23.33
CA SER A 154 -27.13 -48.24 -22.77
C SER A 154 -26.04 -47.20 -22.60
N GLY A 155 -26.41 -45.93 -22.58
CA GLY A 155 -25.48 -44.82 -22.38
C GLY A 155 -26.17 -43.48 -22.36
N ALA A 156 -25.41 -42.44 -22.01
CA ALA A 156 -25.90 -41.07 -21.98
C ALA A 156 -24.82 -40.07 -22.49
N PRO A 157 -24.36 -40.17 -23.75
CA PRO A 157 -23.38 -39.25 -24.31
C PRO A 157 -23.85 -37.80 -24.25
N LEU A 158 -22.91 -36.94 -23.87
CA LEU A 158 -23.03 -35.50 -23.97
C LEU A 158 -22.33 -35.06 -25.26
N ASP A 159 -23.10 -34.60 -26.23
CA ASP A 159 -22.61 -34.00 -27.47
C ASP A 159 -22.49 -32.47 -27.30
N ASP A 160 -21.99 -31.79 -28.32
CA ASP A 160 -21.82 -30.33 -28.30
C ASP A 160 -23.14 -29.58 -28.13
N THR A 161 -24.20 -30.09 -28.77
CA THR A 161 -25.51 -29.42 -28.88
C THR A 161 -26.62 -30.08 -28.07
N GLU A 162 -26.52 -31.38 -27.77
CA GLU A 162 -27.57 -32.16 -27.12
C GLU A 162 -27.00 -33.28 -26.23
N VAL A 163 -27.82 -33.76 -25.31
CA VAL A 163 -27.59 -34.95 -24.51
C VAL A 163 -28.48 -36.05 -25.07
N ARG A 164 -27.93 -37.25 -25.25
CA ARG A 164 -28.69 -38.40 -25.75
C ARG A 164 -28.64 -39.51 -24.73
N GLY A 165 -29.76 -39.88 -24.13
CA GLY A 165 -29.88 -41.12 -23.36
C GLY A 165 -30.33 -42.25 -24.28
N TYR A 166 -29.68 -43.40 -24.29
CA TYR A 166 -30.12 -44.54 -25.09
C TYR A 166 -30.14 -45.85 -24.32
N HIS A 167 -31.06 -46.74 -24.70
CA HIS A 167 -31.21 -48.07 -24.13
C HIS A 167 -31.79 -49.06 -25.15
N SER A 168 -31.25 -50.28 -25.22
CA SER A 168 -31.82 -51.35 -26.05
C SER A 168 -33.03 -51.99 -25.39
N VAL A 169 -34.10 -52.23 -26.13
CA VAL A 169 -35.32 -52.89 -25.62
C VAL A 169 -35.00 -54.37 -25.30
N PRO A 170 -35.20 -54.84 -24.05
CA PRO A 170 -34.96 -56.22 -23.69
C PRO A 170 -36.18 -57.09 -24.06
N SER A 171 -36.19 -57.67 -25.25
CA SER A 171 -37.28 -58.56 -25.68
C SER A 171 -36.81 -59.60 -26.70
N ASP A 172 -37.42 -60.77 -26.64
CA ASP A 172 -37.18 -61.86 -27.60
C ASP A 172 -37.71 -61.43 -28.99
N GLY A 173 -36.82 -61.37 -29.98
CA GLY A 173 -37.17 -61.05 -31.37
C GLY A 173 -37.18 -59.56 -31.74
N VAL A 174 -37.11 -58.63 -30.77
CA VAL A 174 -37.04 -57.18 -31.07
C VAL A 174 -35.67 -56.65 -30.67
N ASN A 175 -35.00 -56.00 -31.63
CA ASN A 175 -33.63 -55.50 -31.50
C ASN A 175 -33.57 -53.97 -31.38
N TRP A 176 -34.67 -53.29 -31.06
CA TRP A 176 -34.71 -51.82 -31.09
C TRP A 176 -33.84 -51.16 -30.01
N VAL A 177 -33.33 -49.98 -30.34
CA VAL A 177 -32.64 -49.09 -29.41
C VAL A 177 -33.43 -47.80 -29.33
N VAL A 178 -33.90 -47.44 -28.15
CA VAL A 178 -34.60 -46.19 -27.93
C VAL A 178 -33.58 -45.15 -27.50
N ALA A 179 -33.56 -44.01 -28.18
CA ALA A 179 -32.77 -42.84 -27.83
C ALA A 179 -33.71 -41.68 -27.48
N GLU A 180 -33.44 -41.03 -26.36
CA GLU A 180 -34.10 -39.81 -25.92
C GLU A 180 -33.10 -38.67 -26.03
N GLU A 181 -33.46 -37.64 -26.79
CA GLU A 181 -32.62 -36.50 -27.10
C GLU A 181 -33.12 -35.27 -26.36
N VAL A 182 -32.20 -34.53 -25.72
CA VAL A 182 -32.50 -33.28 -25.01
C VAL A 182 -31.47 -32.21 -25.39
N PRO A 183 -31.88 -31.02 -25.87
CA PRO A 183 -30.97 -29.91 -26.11
C PRO A 183 -30.11 -29.62 -24.89
N ARG A 184 -28.82 -29.38 -25.10
CA ARG A 184 -27.86 -29.13 -24.02
C ARG A 184 -28.25 -27.92 -23.18
N SER A 185 -28.89 -26.91 -23.79
CA SER A 185 -29.45 -25.76 -23.10
C SER A 185 -30.49 -26.13 -22.05
N THR A 186 -31.30 -27.15 -22.33
CA THR A 186 -32.36 -27.65 -21.45
C THR A 186 -31.77 -28.63 -20.43
N ALA A 187 -30.97 -29.60 -20.89
CA ALA A 187 -30.33 -30.60 -20.02
C ALA A 187 -29.38 -29.98 -18.98
N LEU A 188 -28.67 -28.90 -19.34
CA LEU A 188 -27.73 -28.19 -18.47
C LEU A 188 -28.24 -26.81 -18.02
N ALA A 189 -29.55 -26.55 -18.10
CA ALA A 189 -30.14 -25.27 -17.76
C ALA A 189 -29.75 -24.80 -16.35
N VAL A 190 -29.84 -25.71 -15.37
CA VAL A 190 -29.47 -25.43 -13.98
C VAL A 190 -27.98 -25.14 -13.85
N THR A 191 -27.11 -25.91 -14.52
CA THR A 191 -25.66 -25.70 -14.48
C THR A 191 -25.27 -24.36 -15.09
N ASN A 192 -25.86 -24.00 -16.23
CA ASN A 192 -25.61 -22.71 -16.89
C ASN A 192 -26.08 -21.53 -16.04
N GLN A 193 -27.22 -21.67 -15.37
CA GLN A 193 -27.72 -20.68 -14.42
C GLN A 193 -26.75 -20.50 -13.24
N VAL A 194 -26.32 -21.61 -12.61
CA VAL A 194 -25.36 -21.58 -11.50
C VAL A 194 -24.03 -20.97 -11.92
N GLN A 195 -23.52 -21.27 -13.11
CA GLN A 195 -22.27 -20.69 -13.62
C GLN A 195 -22.40 -19.17 -13.79
N THR A 196 -23.53 -18.71 -14.34
CA THR A 196 -23.81 -17.29 -14.55
C THR A 196 -23.91 -16.55 -13.21
N ASP A 197 -24.64 -17.12 -12.25
CA ASP A 197 -24.78 -16.56 -10.90
C ASP A 197 -23.44 -16.49 -10.17
N LEU A 198 -22.60 -17.52 -10.31
CA LEU A 198 -21.27 -17.55 -9.71
C LEU A 198 -20.35 -16.47 -10.30
N VAL A 199 -20.36 -16.29 -11.62
CA VAL A 199 -19.61 -15.21 -12.28
C VAL A 199 -20.12 -13.84 -11.80
N GLY A 200 -21.44 -13.68 -11.65
CA GLY A 200 -22.05 -12.47 -11.08
C GLY A 200 -21.57 -12.19 -9.65
N LEU A 201 -21.54 -13.21 -8.78
CA LEU A 201 -21.10 -13.09 -7.39
C LEU A 201 -19.61 -12.78 -7.27
N ILE A 202 -18.77 -13.43 -8.08
CA ILE A 202 -17.34 -13.12 -8.18
C ILE A 202 -17.16 -11.66 -8.65
N GLY A 203 -17.89 -11.24 -9.69
CA GLY A 203 -17.86 -9.87 -10.18
C GLY A 203 -18.23 -8.84 -9.11
N LEU A 204 -19.32 -9.08 -8.38
CA LEU A 204 -19.75 -8.23 -7.26
C LEU A 204 -18.67 -8.12 -6.17
N THR A 205 -18.04 -9.25 -5.83
CA THR A 205 -16.97 -9.31 -4.83
C THR A 205 -15.76 -8.49 -5.27
N VAL A 206 -15.34 -8.62 -6.54
CA VAL A 206 -14.23 -7.85 -7.11
C VAL A 206 -14.55 -6.35 -7.10
N VAL A 207 -15.77 -5.94 -7.47
CA VAL A 207 -16.20 -4.54 -7.39
C VAL A 207 -16.12 -4.03 -5.95
N GLY A 208 -16.58 -4.82 -4.98
CA GLY A 208 -16.45 -4.50 -3.56
C GLY A 208 -15.00 -4.26 -3.12
N PHE A 209 -14.08 -5.15 -3.52
CA PHE A 209 -12.65 -4.99 -3.23
C PHE A 209 -12.05 -3.74 -3.89
N VAL A 210 -12.42 -3.43 -5.13
CA VAL A 210 -11.96 -2.22 -5.83
C VAL A 210 -12.47 -0.96 -5.11
N LEU A 211 -13.73 -0.94 -4.68
CA LEU A 211 -14.29 0.19 -3.91
C LEU A 211 -13.57 0.39 -2.58
N ILE A 212 -13.36 -0.68 -1.80
CA ILE A 212 -12.63 -0.62 -0.52
C ILE A 212 -11.18 -0.17 -0.75
N SER A 213 -10.49 -0.73 -1.73
CA SER A 213 -9.11 -0.38 -2.08
C SER A 213 -8.99 1.09 -2.49
N SER A 214 -9.93 1.58 -3.32
CA SER A 214 -10.00 2.97 -3.73
C SER A 214 -10.22 3.92 -2.53
N MET A 215 -11.14 3.56 -1.62
CA MET A 215 -11.40 4.33 -0.41
C MET A 215 -10.16 4.46 0.50
N ILE A 216 -9.37 3.37 0.64
CA ILE A 216 -8.14 3.37 1.42
C ILE A 216 -7.02 4.19 0.73
N HIS A 217 -6.94 4.14 -0.61
CA HIS A 217 -5.88 4.83 -1.34
C HIS A 217 -6.05 6.35 -1.36
N LEU A 218 -7.29 6.84 -1.52
CA LEU A 218 -7.57 8.28 -1.64
C LEU A 218 -7.44 9.05 -0.32
N GLY A 219 -7.65 8.41 0.85
CA GLY A 219 -7.71 9.11 2.15
C GLY A 219 -6.52 8.87 3.10
N PRO A 220 -6.40 7.68 3.72
CA PRO A 220 -5.37 7.36 4.71
C PRO A 220 -3.92 7.52 4.22
N ILE A 221 -3.55 6.87 3.12
CA ILE A 221 -2.15 6.68 2.72
C ILE A 221 -1.47 8.00 2.36
N THR A 222 -2.15 8.85 1.58
CA THR A 222 -1.62 10.16 1.16
C THR A 222 -1.33 11.07 2.35
N SER A 223 -2.15 10.97 3.39
CA SER A 223 -2.03 11.80 4.59
C SER A 223 -0.92 11.34 5.52
N ILE A 224 -0.70 10.03 5.64
CA ILE A 224 0.45 9.47 6.36
C ILE A 224 1.76 9.92 5.69
N ARG A 225 1.84 9.85 4.34
CA ARG A 225 3.02 10.33 3.60
C ARG A 225 3.26 11.83 3.75
N ARG A 226 2.21 12.64 3.88
CA ARG A 226 2.34 14.09 4.15
C ARG A 226 2.82 14.35 5.57
N LEU A 227 2.24 13.65 6.55
CA LEU A 227 2.60 13.77 7.95
C LEU A 227 4.05 13.33 8.22
N SER A 228 4.49 12.26 7.57
CA SER A 228 5.88 11.80 7.64
C SER A 228 6.84 12.87 7.11
N ARG A 229 6.54 13.49 5.96
CA ARG A 229 7.35 14.61 5.44
C ARG A 229 7.36 15.83 6.37
N GLN A 230 6.24 16.13 7.02
CA GLN A 230 6.18 17.23 7.99
C GLN A 230 6.97 16.92 9.27
N ALA A 231 6.93 15.69 9.76
CA ALA A 231 7.73 15.27 10.90
C ALA A 231 9.23 15.32 10.58
N GLU A 232 9.63 14.92 9.37
CA GLU A 232 11.02 15.03 8.91
C GLU A 232 11.48 16.49 8.87
N ALA A 233 10.67 17.40 8.33
CA ALA A 233 11.00 18.82 8.31
C ALA A 233 11.21 19.40 9.72
N VAL A 234 10.34 19.04 10.67
CA VAL A 234 10.50 19.45 12.08
C VAL A 234 11.78 18.85 12.69
N ALA A 235 12.13 17.60 12.35
CA ALA A 235 13.35 16.96 12.82
C ALA A 235 14.63 17.57 12.23
N GLU A 236 14.57 18.08 10.99
CA GLU A 236 15.65 18.83 10.34
C GLU A 236 15.76 20.29 10.82
N GLY A 237 14.84 20.74 11.70
CA GLY A 237 14.82 22.10 12.22
C GLY A 237 14.09 23.11 11.34
N ASP A 238 13.42 22.66 10.28
CA ASP A 238 12.54 23.51 9.46
C ASP A 238 11.17 23.67 10.14
N LEU A 239 11.07 24.68 10.99
CA LEU A 239 9.82 25.07 11.64
C LEU A 239 8.96 26.01 10.77
N THR A 240 9.34 26.29 9.51
CA THR A 240 8.55 27.20 8.65
C THR A 240 7.40 26.48 7.94
N ALA A 241 7.45 25.15 7.87
CA ALA A 241 6.43 24.35 7.21
C ALA A 241 5.04 24.51 7.85
N GLU A 242 4.08 24.99 7.06
CA GLU A 242 2.67 25.06 7.48
C GLU A 242 2.06 23.66 7.62
N ILE A 243 1.42 23.41 8.76
CA ILE A 243 0.62 22.22 9.03
C ILE A 243 -0.85 22.64 8.92
N PRO A 244 -1.50 22.52 7.73
CA PRO A 244 -2.72 23.27 7.45
C PRO A 244 -3.92 22.66 8.16
N ASP A 245 -4.52 23.34 9.14
CA ASP A 245 -5.69 22.90 9.94
C ASP A 245 -6.81 22.31 9.08
N GLY A 246 -6.96 21.00 9.18
CA GLY A 246 -7.94 20.23 8.45
C GLY A 246 -8.81 19.48 9.44
N ASN A 247 -10.13 19.57 9.27
CA ASN A 247 -11.17 18.96 10.10
C ASN A 247 -11.21 17.41 10.05
N ARG A 248 -10.06 16.74 9.96
CA ARG A 248 -9.98 15.29 9.82
C ARG A 248 -10.11 14.62 11.19
N ILE A 249 -11.25 13.97 11.39
CA ILE A 249 -11.57 13.19 12.59
C ILE A 249 -11.01 11.77 12.41
N GLY A 250 -10.14 11.32 13.32
CA GLY A 250 -9.50 10.01 13.31
C GLY A 250 -8.08 10.03 13.90
N GLU A 251 -7.42 8.87 13.94
CA GLU A 251 -6.09 8.67 14.56
C GLU A 251 -5.01 9.53 13.89
N VAL A 252 -5.09 9.70 12.57
CA VAL A 252 -4.17 10.56 11.80
C VAL A 252 -4.35 12.04 12.16
N GLY A 253 -5.58 12.45 12.46
CA GLY A 253 -5.87 13.81 12.94
C GLY A 253 -5.26 14.06 14.32
N GLN A 254 -5.40 13.10 15.23
CA GLN A 254 -4.80 13.17 16.56
C GLN A 254 -3.26 13.23 16.49
N LEU A 255 -2.63 12.41 15.66
CA LEU A 255 -1.18 12.44 15.47
C LEU A 255 -0.71 13.80 14.91
N ARG A 256 -1.46 14.37 13.97
CA ARG A 256 -1.13 15.69 13.43
C ARG A 256 -1.28 16.81 14.45
N ALA A 257 -2.32 16.76 15.29
CA ALA A 257 -2.51 17.71 16.39
C ALA A 257 -1.38 17.61 17.44
N SER A 258 -0.87 16.40 17.70
CA SER A 258 0.32 16.21 18.55
C SER A 258 1.58 16.78 17.90
N LEU A 259 1.80 16.55 16.60
CA LEU A 259 2.95 17.11 15.88
C LEU A 259 2.90 18.64 15.84
N HIS A 260 1.73 19.24 15.63
CA HIS A 260 1.55 20.69 15.64
C HIS A 260 1.90 21.30 17.00
N ARG A 261 1.46 20.67 18.10
CA ARG A 261 1.85 21.08 19.46
C ARG A 261 3.36 20.96 19.70
N ALA A 262 3.97 19.86 19.24
CA ALA A 262 5.42 19.67 19.37
C ALA A 262 6.20 20.76 18.63
N LYS A 263 5.78 21.08 17.39
CA LYS A 263 6.33 22.17 16.60
C LYS A 263 6.24 23.51 17.34
N ALA A 264 5.05 23.85 17.87
CA ALA A 264 4.84 25.07 18.62
C ALA A 264 5.77 25.19 19.84
N TYR A 265 5.93 24.11 20.63
CA TYR A 265 6.85 24.13 21.77
C TYR A 265 8.32 24.32 21.36
N ILE A 266 8.77 23.71 20.24
CA ILE A 266 10.14 23.90 19.74
C ILE A 266 10.34 25.35 19.28
N GLU A 267 9.32 25.96 18.66
CA GLU A 267 9.35 27.36 18.24
C GLU A 267 9.48 28.30 19.45
N THR A 268 8.66 28.10 20.49
CA THR A 268 8.77 28.82 21.77
C THR A 268 10.14 28.63 22.43
N ILE A 269 10.66 27.39 22.51
CA ILE A 269 12.00 27.12 23.06
C ILE A 269 13.08 27.91 22.30
N THR A 270 13.00 27.91 20.97
CA THR A 270 13.97 28.59 20.10
C THR A 270 13.91 30.10 20.32
N GLN A 271 12.70 30.66 20.38
CA GLN A 271 12.49 32.09 20.63
C GLN A 271 13.00 32.50 22.01
N GLN A 272 12.68 31.74 23.06
CA GLN A 272 13.17 32.02 24.42
C GLN A 272 14.69 31.91 24.51
N ALA A 273 15.29 30.89 23.90
CA ALA A 273 16.75 30.74 23.86
C ALA A 273 17.43 31.95 23.18
N GLU A 274 16.84 32.49 22.10
CA GLU A 274 17.33 33.70 21.43
C GLU A 274 17.28 34.93 22.37
N LYS A 275 16.19 35.09 23.13
CA LYS A 275 16.03 36.19 24.09
C LYS A 275 16.99 36.11 25.25
N ILE A 276 17.14 34.92 25.84
CA ILE A 276 18.13 34.66 26.89
C ILE A 276 19.55 34.95 26.38
N ALA A 277 19.89 34.49 25.17
CA ALA A 277 21.21 34.72 24.57
C ALA A 277 21.51 36.21 24.33
N ARG A 278 20.50 37.01 23.98
CA ARG A 278 20.61 38.46 23.82
C ARG A 278 20.52 39.25 25.14
N ARG A 279 20.28 38.56 26.26
CA ARG A 279 20.07 39.16 27.60
C ARG A 279 18.83 40.07 27.63
N GLU A 280 17.82 39.73 26.84
CA GLU A 280 16.52 40.40 26.79
C GLU A 280 15.56 39.71 27.77
N PHE A 281 15.85 39.78 29.08
CA PHE A 281 15.11 39.02 30.11
C PHE A 281 13.68 39.51 30.35
N ASP A 282 13.37 40.75 29.97
CA ASP A 282 12.04 41.35 30.09
C ASP A 282 11.15 41.13 28.85
N ASP A 283 11.55 40.27 27.91
CA ASP A 283 10.79 40.03 26.68
C ASP A 283 9.59 39.10 26.92
N ALA A 284 8.41 39.49 26.42
CA ALA A 284 7.16 38.73 26.61
C ALA A 284 7.21 37.30 26.06
N ALA A 285 8.13 36.99 25.13
CA ALA A 285 8.33 35.62 24.67
C ALA A 285 8.80 34.66 25.80
N LEU A 286 9.45 35.20 26.85
CA LEU A 286 9.90 34.45 28.03
C LEU A 286 8.77 34.10 29.01
N ASP A 287 7.60 34.69 28.83
CA ASP A 287 6.40 34.37 29.63
C ASP A 287 5.61 33.19 29.05
N GLU A 288 5.95 32.73 27.84
CA GLU A 288 5.23 31.63 27.19
C GLU A 288 5.58 30.28 27.86
N GLU A 289 4.56 29.50 28.21
CA GLU A 289 4.74 28.26 28.95
C GLU A 289 5.29 27.14 28.05
N ILE A 290 6.46 26.60 28.42
CA ILE A 290 7.02 25.39 27.83
C ILE A 290 6.77 24.23 28.80
N PRO A 291 6.00 23.20 28.44
CA PRO A 291 5.69 22.12 29.37
C PRO A 291 6.86 21.17 29.59
N GLY A 292 6.95 20.64 30.81
CA GLY A 292 7.86 19.57 31.18
C GLY A 292 9.29 20.04 31.50
N PRO A 293 10.24 19.09 31.62
CA PRO A 293 11.56 19.35 32.18
C PRO A 293 12.39 20.37 31.38
N VAL A 294 12.13 20.49 30.07
CA VAL A 294 12.85 21.45 29.21
C VAL A 294 12.46 22.89 29.55
N GLY A 295 11.17 23.14 29.82
CA GLY A 295 10.71 24.46 30.23
C GLY A 295 11.21 24.83 31.61
N GLU A 296 11.16 23.90 32.56
CA GLU A 296 11.73 24.08 33.91
C GLU A 296 13.22 24.44 33.83
N ALA A 297 14.02 23.69 33.06
CA ALA A 297 15.44 23.96 32.90
C ALA A 297 15.74 25.29 32.20
N MET A 298 14.91 25.72 31.24
CA MET A 298 15.05 27.02 30.59
C MET A 298 14.74 28.18 31.54
N ALA A 299 13.70 28.04 32.36
CA ALA A 299 13.36 29.02 33.39
C ALA A 299 14.47 29.14 34.44
N ASP A 300 14.97 28.01 34.95
CA ASP A 300 16.11 27.98 35.87
C ASP A 300 17.36 28.64 35.24
N MET A 301 17.67 28.32 33.98
CA MET A 301 18.82 28.90 33.28
C MET A 301 18.67 30.41 33.07
N ARG A 302 17.46 30.90 32.79
CA ARG A 302 17.16 32.34 32.70
C ARG A 302 17.44 33.01 34.03
N ASP A 303 16.87 32.49 35.11
CA ASP A 303 16.95 33.07 36.45
C ASP A 303 18.40 33.07 36.96
N ASP A 304 19.14 31.97 36.75
CA ASP A 304 20.57 31.86 37.08
C ASP A 304 21.42 32.89 36.32
N LEU A 305 21.14 33.07 35.02
CA LEU A 305 21.90 34.01 34.18
C LEU A 305 21.59 35.47 34.55
N GLU A 306 20.32 35.78 34.82
CA GLU A 306 19.90 37.10 35.29
C GLU A 306 20.55 37.44 36.63
N GLN A 307 20.52 36.51 37.60
CA GLN A 307 21.19 36.66 38.88
C GLN A 307 22.69 36.86 38.71
N CYS A 308 23.35 36.06 37.86
CA CYS A 308 24.77 36.19 37.59
C CYS A 308 25.14 37.57 37.02
N ILE A 309 24.34 38.08 36.08
CA ILE A 309 24.54 39.40 35.48
C ILE A 309 24.32 40.50 36.53
N GLU A 310 23.30 40.39 37.37
CA GLU A 310 22.99 41.36 38.41
C GLU A 310 24.07 41.39 39.50
N GLU A 311 24.51 40.22 39.99
CA GLU A 311 25.62 40.12 40.94
C GLU A 311 26.90 40.73 40.38
N ARG A 312 27.20 40.48 39.10
CA ARG A 312 28.34 41.08 38.42
C ARG A 312 28.22 42.61 38.36
N LYS A 313 27.06 43.14 37.95
CA LYS A 313 26.81 44.60 37.91
C LYS A 313 26.96 45.22 39.29
N GLN A 314 26.40 44.61 40.33
CA GLN A 314 26.52 45.10 41.70
C GLN A 314 27.98 45.09 42.18
N ARG A 315 28.76 44.06 41.83
CA ARG A 315 30.18 43.98 42.16
C ARG A 315 30.99 45.09 41.46
N GLU A 316 30.72 45.33 40.18
CA GLU A 316 31.36 46.40 39.41
C GLU A 316 31.02 47.78 40.01
N GLN A 317 29.75 48.05 40.34
CA GLN A 317 29.33 49.29 41.00
C GLN A 317 29.98 49.49 42.38
N ARG A 318 30.03 48.44 43.22
CA ARG A 318 30.67 48.51 44.54
C ARG A 318 32.16 48.85 44.43
N LEU A 319 32.86 48.25 43.46
CA LEU A 319 34.26 48.55 43.19
C LEU A 319 34.44 49.98 42.68
N GLU A 320 33.59 50.46 41.79
CA GLU A 320 33.63 51.84 41.28
C GLU A 320 33.46 52.86 42.42
N VAL A 321 32.44 52.68 43.26
CA VAL A 321 32.17 53.56 44.41
C VAL A 321 33.32 53.51 45.41
N PHE A 322 33.80 52.32 45.77
CA PHE A 322 34.92 52.15 46.70
C PHE A 322 36.18 52.83 46.21
N ASN A 323 36.53 52.63 44.94
CA ASN A 323 37.69 53.22 44.30
C ASN A 323 37.58 54.75 44.27
N ARG A 324 36.40 55.30 43.95
CA ARG A 324 36.14 56.74 44.02
C ARG A 324 36.27 57.31 45.43
N LEU A 325 35.71 56.64 46.44
CA LEU A 325 35.76 57.09 47.84
C LEU A 325 37.17 57.05 48.41
N LEU A 326 37.92 55.96 48.21
CA LEU A 326 39.32 55.86 48.63
C LEU A 326 40.15 57.00 48.03
N ARG A 327 39.98 57.28 46.75
CA ARG A 327 40.72 58.33 46.04
C ARG A 327 40.42 59.73 46.53
N HIS A 328 39.15 60.03 46.80
CA HIS A 328 38.74 61.33 47.31
C HIS A 328 39.24 61.52 48.75
N ASN A 329 39.05 60.52 49.62
CA ASN A 329 39.51 60.58 51.00
C ASN A 329 41.03 60.68 51.12
N LEU A 330 41.78 59.92 50.32
CA LEU A 330 43.23 59.97 50.34
C LEU A 330 43.73 61.34 49.86
N ARG A 331 43.17 61.90 48.77
CA ARG A 331 43.54 63.24 48.28
C ARG A 331 43.25 64.31 49.33
N ASN A 332 42.04 64.34 49.89
CA ASN A 332 41.66 65.37 50.86
C ASN A 332 42.55 65.33 52.11
N ARG A 333 42.89 64.13 52.60
CA ARG A 333 43.79 64.00 53.76
C ARG A 333 45.21 64.44 53.43
N LEU A 334 45.72 64.09 52.25
CA LEU A 334 47.05 64.54 51.80
C LEU A 334 47.10 66.07 51.62
N ASP A 335 46.04 66.69 51.05
CA ASP A 335 45.96 68.15 50.88
C ASP A 335 45.94 68.88 52.24
N VAL A 336 45.24 68.32 53.25
CA VAL A 336 45.22 68.87 54.62
C VAL A 336 46.58 68.72 55.32
N ILE A 337 47.21 67.55 55.23
CA ILE A 337 48.55 67.31 55.81
C ILE A 337 49.54 68.30 55.18
N ARG A 338 49.56 68.39 53.85
CA ARG A 338 50.41 69.34 53.12
C ARG A 338 50.24 70.78 53.62
N SER A 339 49.00 71.26 53.70
CA SER A 339 48.73 72.64 54.15
C SER A 339 49.20 72.92 55.58
N HIS A 340 49.00 71.98 56.51
CA HIS A 340 49.51 72.14 57.88
C HIS A 340 51.03 72.07 57.95
N THR A 341 51.67 71.23 57.14
CA THR A 341 53.11 71.09 57.10
C THR A 341 53.78 72.30 56.43
N GLU A 342 53.20 72.87 55.36
CA GLU A 342 53.65 74.15 54.77
C GLU A 342 53.61 75.27 55.81
N GLN A 343 52.51 75.38 56.55
CA GLN A 343 52.38 76.36 57.64
C GLN A 343 53.40 76.15 58.77
N LEU A 344 53.79 74.89 59.04
CA LEU A 344 54.81 74.55 60.03
C LEU A 344 56.21 74.88 59.52
N ALA A 345 56.50 74.61 58.24
CA ALA A 345 57.77 74.90 57.60
C ALA A 345 58.05 76.42 57.59
N ASP A 346 57.03 77.25 57.38
CA ASP A 346 57.15 78.72 57.45
C ASP A 346 57.50 79.25 58.86
N GLN A 347 57.30 78.43 59.90
CA GLN A 347 57.47 78.82 61.32
C GLN A 347 58.69 78.17 61.99
N THR A 348 59.36 77.23 61.32
CA THR A 348 60.44 76.42 61.92
C THR A 348 61.53 76.10 60.88
N ASP A 349 62.79 76.40 61.18
CA ASP A 349 63.97 76.06 60.34
C ASP A 349 64.36 74.56 60.46
N GLY A 350 63.39 73.64 60.46
CA GLY A 350 63.59 72.22 60.77
C GLY A 350 63.39 71.29 59.58
N ASP A 351 64.40 70.44 59.33
CA ASP A 351 64.42 69.38 58.29
C ASP A 351 63.17 68.44 58.33
N ASP A 352 62.51 68.32 59.49
CA ASP A 352 61.35 67.45 59.68
C ASP A 352 60.11 67.88 58.89
N ALA A 353 59.86 69.19 58.75
CA ALA A 353 58.71 69.70 57.99
C ALA A 353 58.89 69.43 56.48
N GLU A 354 60.12 69.62 55.98
CA GLU A 354 60.47 69.33 54.60
C GLU A 354 60.40 67.83 54.29
N ALA A 355 60.82 66.98 55.23
CA ALA A 355 60.67 65.52 55.11
C ALA A 355 59.19 65.08 55.02
N VAL A 356 58.29 65.70 55.79
CA VAL A 356 56.85 65.41 55.74
C VAL A 356 56.20 65.92 54.44
N LEU A 357 56.62 67.08 53.93
CA LEU A 357 56.18 67.57 52.61
C LEU A 357 56.62 66.63 51.50
N ALA A 358 57.89 66.22 51.49
CA ALA A 358 58.42 65.27 50.51
C ALA A 358 57.68 63.92 50.56
N ALA A 359 57.37 63.41 51.75
CA ALA A 359 56.56 62.19 51.90
C ALA A 359 55.12 62.36 51.39
N THR A 360 54.51 63.53 51.63
CA THR A 360 53.15 63.85 51.18
C THR A 360 53.06 63.97 49.66
N ASP A 361 54.04 64.64 49.04
CA ASP A 361 54.15 64.75 47.58
C ASP A 361 54.42 63.39 46.93
N ARG A 362 55.22 62.52 47.57
CA ARG A 362 55.42 61.13 47.12
C ARG A 362 54.11 60.32 47.15
N LEU A 363 53.28 60.49 48.17
CA LEU A 363 51.97 59.83 48.24
C LEU A 363 50.98 60.42 47.22
N ALA A 364 51.02 61.72 46.97
CA ALA A 364 50.20 62.37 45.95
C ALA A 364 50.59 61.93 44.53
N SER A 365 51.88 61.72 44.26
CA SER A 365 52.36 61.22 42.98
C SER A 365 51.96 59.76 42.75
N ILE A 366 52.03 58.90 43.77
CA ILE A 366 51.49 57.53 43.73
C ILE A 366 49.98 57.54 43.42
N GLY A 367 49.22 58.40 44.09
CA GLY A 367 47.78 58.54 43.85
C GLY A 367 47.46 59.01 42.42
N THR A 368 48.30 59.86 41.83
CA THR A 368 48.16 60.34 40.46
C THR A 368 48.52 59.25 39.44
N ARG A 369 49.60 58.49 39.66
CA ARG A 369 49.96 57.33 38.84
C ARG A 369 48.86 56.27 38.83
N ALA A 370 48.31 55.92 40.00
CA ALA A 370 47.20 54.98 40.11
C ALA A 370 45.95 55.43 39.34
N ARG A 371 45.62 56.74 39.32
CA ARG A 371 44.51 57.27 38.50
C ARG A 371 44.75 57.11 37.01
N ARG A 372 45.99 57.30 36.56
CA ARG A 372 46.35 57.15 35.14
C ARG A 372 46.16 55.69 34.71
N THR A 373 46.61 54.73 35.52
CA THR A 373 46.42 53.29 35.27
C THR A 373 44.95 52.90 35.19
N ASP A 374 44.11 53.33 36.15
CA ASP A 374 42.68 52.99 36.11
C ASP A 374 41.94 53.60 34.92
N ARG A 375 42.29 54.84 34.52
CA ARG A 375 41.69 55.45 33.33
C ARG A 375 42.02 54.68 32.05
N LEU A 376 43.23 54.12 31.97
CA LEU A 376 43.61 53.25 30.85
C LEU A 376 42.85 51.93 30.88
N MET A 377 42.65 51.34 32.07
CA MET A 377 41.88 50.10 32.22
C MET A 377 40.37 50.27 31.97
N ALA A 378 39.81 51.45 32.23
CA ALA A 378 38.38 51.73 32.02
C ALA A 378 38.02 52.10 30.57
N ARG A 379 39.00 52.30 29.69
CA ARG A 379 38.78 52.67 28.29
C ARG A 379 38.59 51.42 27.43
N ASN A 380 37.65 51.45 26.50
CA ASN A 380 37.60 50.46 25.42
C ASN A 380 38.81 50.67 24.49
N PRO A 381 39.70 49.68 24.31
CA PRO A 381 40.87 49.82 23.44
C PRO A 381 40.44 50.09 22.00
N ASP A 382 41.09 51.05 21.34
CA ASP A 382 40.91 51.32 19.90
C ASP A 382 42.22 50.98 19.14
N PRO A 383 42.38 49.73 18.67
CA PRO A 383 43.66 49.26 18.15
C PRO A 383 43.97 49.90 16.79
N THR A 384 45.06 50.66 16.72
CA THR A 384 45.59 51.27 15.49
C THR A 384 46.98 50.71 15.17
N VAL A 385 47.43 50.86 13.92
CA VAL A 385 48.82 50.49 13.56
C VAL A 385 49.73 51.62 14.02
N VAL A 386 50.59 51.31 15.00
CA VAL A 386 51.54 52.26 15.59
C VAL A 386 52.95 51.90 15.13
N ASP A 387 53.66 52.88 14.57
CA ASP A 387 55.07 52.75 14.22
C ASP A 387 55.96 53.08 15.43
N LEU A 388 56.68 52.07 15.93
CA LEU A 388 57.56 52.20 17.09
C LEU A 388 58.83 53.00 16.76
N THR A 389 59.26 52.98 15.49
CA THR A 389 60.47 53.67 15.05
C THR A 389 60.32 55.19 15.06
N SER A 390 59.08 55.70 14.99
CA SER A 390 58.78 57.12 15.17
C SER A 390 58.30 57.47 16.58
N MET A 391 57.52 56.59 17.23
CA MET A 391 56.95 56.87 18.56
C MET A 391 58.01 56.90 19.67
N VAL A 392 58.94 55.95 19.70
CA VAL A 392 59.93 55.87 20.80
C VAL A 392 60.92 57.04 20.78
N PRO A 393 61.52 57.43 19.64
CA PRO A 393 62.35 58.65 19.59
C PRO A 393 61.58 59.92 19.95
N SER A 394 60.32 60.02 19.54
CA SER A 394 59.46 61.15 19.91
C SER A 394 59.24 61.23 21.42
N LEU A 395 59.12 60.10 22.12
CA LEU A 395 58.99 60.08 23.57
C LEU A 395 60.32 60.41 24.27
N LEU A 396 61.44 59.86 23.78
CA LEU A 396 62.76 60.18 24.29
C LEU A 396 63.08 61.67 24.17
N SER A 397 62.75 62.30 23.05
CA SER A 397 62.94 63.76 22.86
C SER A 397 62.12 64.63 23.83
N GLN A 398 61.06 64.08 24.45
CA GLN A 398 60.25 64.78 25.44
C GLN A 398 60.72 64.54 26.88
N THR A 399 61.56 63.53 27.10
CA THR A 399 61.98 63.08 28.43
C THR A 399 63.47 63.31 28.69
N THR A 400 64.29 63.39 27.66
CA THR A 400 65.74 63.56 27.77
C THR A 400 66.16 65.05 27.84
N SER A 401 67.06 65.38 28.77
CA SER A 401 67.78 66.66 28.84
C SER A 401 69.07 66.61 28.00
N ASP A 402 69.61 67.78 27.61
CA ASP A 402 70.77 67.89 26.67
C ASP A 402 72.05 67.15 27.12
N ASP A 403 72.13 66.73 28.39
CA ASP A 403 73.31 66.08 28.99
C ASP A 403 73.35 64.54 28.88
N ILE A 404 72.35 63.90 28.26
CA ILE A 404 72.26 62.43 28.20
C ILE A 404 72.23 61.94 26.76
N THR A 405 73.18 61.06 26.42
CA THR A 405 73.20 60.38 25.12
C THR A 405 72.37 59.09 25.21
N VAL A 406 71.30 59.00 24.40
CA VAL A 406 70.46 57.80 24.29
C VAL A 406 70.66 57.16 22.94
N ASP A 407 71.10 55.89 22.91
CA ASP A 407 71.23 55.10 21.69
C ASP A 407 70.03 54.15 21.56
N THR A 408 69.41 54.12 20.37
CA THR A 408 68.23 53.29 20.11
C THR A 408 68.44 52.44 18.88
N GLU A 409 68.39 51.11 19.05
CA GLU A 409 68.51 50.16 17.95
C GLU A 409 67.13 49.57 17.61
N PHE A 410 66.64 49.86 16.40
CA PHE A 410 65.38 49.32 15.88
C PHE A 410 65.59 48.64 14.51
N PRO A 411 64.88 47.54 14.21
CA PRO A 411 64.71 47.06 12.85
C PRO A 411 64.05 48.13 11.95
N ALA A 412 64.43 48.20 10.67
CA ALA A 412 64.10 49.28 9.73
C ALA A 412 62.61 49.66 9.61
N ALA A 413 61.69 48.76 9.96
CA ALA A 413 60.28 49.09 10.16
C ALA A 413 59.70 48.18 11.25
N THR A 414 59.28 48.77 12.37
CA THR A 414 58.69 48.02 13.49
C THR A 414 57.32 48.61 13.82
N THR A 415 56.26 47.96 13.34
CA THR A 415 54.87 48.38 13.59
C THR A 415 54.16 47.42 14.52
N LEU A 416 53.37 47.95 15.46
CA LEU A 416 52.55 47.19 16.39
C LEU A 416 51.08 47.61 16.27
N ARG A 417 50.15 46.65 16.17
CA ARG A 417 48.72 46.95 16.17
C ARG A 417 48.19 46.97 17.61
N THR A 418 48.04 48.17 18.17
CA THR A 418 47.65 48.40 19.56
C THR A 418 47.00 49.77 19.74
N ASP A 419 46.45 50.05 20.91
CA ASP A 419 45.99 51.39 21.26
C ASP A 419 47.22 52.30 21.48
N ALA A 420 47.32 53.35 20.66
CA ALA A 420 48.48 54.25 20.64
C ALA A 420 48.68 54.99 21.97
N GLU A 421 47.61 55.29 22.71
CA GLU A 421 47.68 56.04 23.97
C GLU A 421 48.06 55.13 25.16
N ILE A 422 47.54 53.90 25.17
CA ILE A 422 47.94 52.87 26.14
C ILE A 422 49.42 52.54 25.96
N LEU A 423 49.86 52.31 24.72
CA LEU A 423 51.26 52.03 24.41
C LEU A 423 52.17 53.20 24.82
N ARG A 424 51.82 54.44 24.43
CA ARG A 424 52.58 55.64 24.81
C ARG A 424 52.76 55.72 26.32
N THR A 425 51.67 55.61 27.08
CA THR A 425 51.74 55.71 28.55
C THR A 425 52.54 54.58 29.19
N THR A 426 52.44 53.36 28.66
CA THR A 426 53.19 52.20 29.16
C THR A 426 54.69 52.35 28.92
N LEU A 427 55.09 52.96 27.80
CA LEU A 427 56.49 53.21 27.45
C LEU A 427 57.07 54.45 28.15
N THR A 428 56.26 55.47 28.47
CA THR A 428 56.74 56.66 29.18
C THR A 428 57.39 56.32 30.52
N SER A 429 56.79 55.45 31.35
CA SER A 429 57.29 55.23 32.71
C SER A 429 58.66 54.51 32.76
N PRO A 430 58.90 53.44 31.98
CA PRO A 430 60.23 52.83 31.88
C PRO A 430 61.28 53.76 31.31
N LEU A 431 60.92 54.61 30.34
CA LEU A 431 61.84 55.57 29.72
C LEU A 431 62.21 56.70 30.68
N GLU A 432 61.23 57.29 31.38
CA GLU A 432 61.46 58.27 32.45
C GLU A 432 62.36 57.69 33.55
N ASN A 433 62.09 56.46 34.01
CA ASN A 433 62.93 55.80 35.00
C ASN A 433 64.37 55.61 34.48
N ALA A 434 64.55 55.15 33.24
CA ALA A 434 65.87 54.95 32.66
C ALA A 434 66.69 56.24 32.59
N VAL A 435 66.03 57.37 32.27
CA VAL A 435 66.64 58.70 32.24
C VAL A 435 66.99 59.20 33.64
N GLU A 436 66.08 59.11 34.62
CA GLU A 436 66.31 59.53 36.01
C GLU A 436 67.48 58.75 36.66
N TYR A 437 67.57 57.44 36.42
CA TYR A 437 68.70 56.63 36.89
C TYR A 437 70.02 57.00 36.19
N ALA A 438 69.99 57.42 34.93
CA ALA A 438 71.17 57.91 34.25
C ALA A 438 71.65 59.27 34.82
N GLU A 439 70.75 60.23 35.09
CA GLU A 439 71.09 61.52 35.70
C GLU A 439 71.62 61.41 37.13
N SER A 440 71.03 60.54 37.94
CA SER A 440 71.51 60.28 39.31
C SER A 440 72.88 59.59 39.32
N SER A 441 73.17 58.74 38.33
CA SER A 441 74.50 58.14 38.16
C SER A 441 75.57 59.18 37.76
N LEU A 442 75.20 60.21 36.99
CA LEU A 442 76.07 61.34 36.65
C LEU A 442 76.31 62.26 37.86
N THR A 443 75.27 62.50 38.68
CA THR A 443 75.34 63.37 39.87
C THR A 443 76.11 62.72 41.03
N SER A 444 76.11 61.38 41.13
CA SER A 444 76.87 60.62 42.13
C SER A 444 78.40 60.60 41.90
N SER A 445 78.90 61.14 40.79
CA SER A 445 80.33 61.10 40.42
C SER A 445 81.18 62.27 40.97
N HIS A 446 80.67 63.06 41.92
CA HIS A 446 81.46 64.05 42.67
C HIS A 446 81.27 63.86 44.18
N GLY A 447 82.24 63.20 44.80
CA GLY A 447 82.35 62.95 46.25
C GLY A 447 83.54 62.08 46.57
#